data_AF-A0A6V7LDE8-F1
#
_entry.id   AF-A0A6V7LDE8-F1
#
_cell.length_a   1.000
_cell.length_b   1.000
_cell.length_c   1.000
_cell.angle_alpha   90.00
_cell.angle_beta   90.00
_cell.angle_gamma   90.00
#
_symmetry.space_group_name_H-M   'P 1'
#
loop_
_entity.id
_entity.type
_entity.pdbx_description
1 polymer ?
#
loop_
_entity_poly.entity_id
_entity_poly.type
_entity_poly.pdbx_seq_one_letter_code
_entity_poly.pdbx_strand_id
1 'polypeptide(L)'
;DGVPYCEKDYQKQFGVKCAYCSRYISGKVLQAGENHHFHPTCARCTKCGDPFGDGEEMYLQGAAIWHPRCGPGPTGPNGIINGHGASEAHTPQHRESERNISSSASEMQ
;
A
#
# COMPACT_ATOMS: atom_id res chain seq x y z
N ASP A 1 1.25 -33.02 24.36
CA ASP A 1 -0.02 -32.41 24.75
C ASP A 1 -0.55 -31.64 23.54
N GLY A 2 -1.45 -32.27 22.77
CA GLY A 2 -1.80 -31.88 21.41
C GLY A 2 -3.28 -31.55 21.28
N VAL A 3 -3.78 -30.66 22.15
CA VAL A 3 -5.16 -30.19 22.07
C VAL A 3 -5.23 -29.10 20.98
N PRO A 4 -6.10 -29.23 19.96
CA PRO A 4 -6.25 -28.18 18.97
C PRO A 4 -6.83 -26.94 19.66
N TYR A 5 -6.07 -25.85 19.65
CA TYR A 5 -6.57 -24.57 20.13
C TYR A 5 -7.74 -24.13 19.25
N CYS A 6 -8.83 -23.68 19.86
CA CYS A 6 -9.85 -22.97 19.10
C CYS A 6 -9.26 -21.65 18.56
N GLU A 7 -9.81 -21.12 17.48
CA GLU A 7 -9.26 -19.92 16.84
C GLU A 7 -9.12 -18.72 17.81
N LYS A 8 -10.03 -18.62 18.79
CA LYS A 8 -9.98 -17.59 19.84
C LYS A 8 -8.79 -17.77 20.80
N ASP A 9 -8.47 -19.00 21.20
CA ASP A 9 -7.36 -19.28 22.12
C ASP A 9 -6.01 -19.15 21.42
N TYR A 10 -5.95 -19.52 20.13
CA TYR A 10 -4.77 -19.28 19.31
C TYR A 10 -4.50 -17.78 19.17
N GLN A 11 -5.52 -16.99 18.82
CA GLN A 11 -5.39 -15.53 18.72
C GLN A 11 -5.03 -14.87 20.07
N LYS A 12 -5.49 -15.42 21.19
CA LYS A 12 -5.12 -14.89 22.52
C LYS A 12 -3.66 -15.17 22.88
N GLN A 13 -3.14 -16.34 22.52
CA GLN A 13 -1.78 -16.76 22.88
C GLN A 13 -0.72 -16.29 21.88
N PHE A 14 -1.05 -16.30 20.58
CA PHE A 14 -0.11 -16.06 19.49
C PHE A 14 -0.59 -14.97 18.52
N GLY A 15 -1.79 -14.41 18.74
CA GLY A 15 -2.35 -13.42 17.83
C GLY A 15 -1.65 -12.06 17.96
N VAL A 16 -1.29 -11.51 16.81
CA VAL A 16 -0.71 -10.19 16.70
C VAL A 16 -1.82 -9.14 16.63
N LYS A 17 -1.74 -8.11 17.47
CA LYS A 17 -2.69 -7.00 17.47
C LYS A 17 -2.15 -5.83 16.68
N CYS A 18 -3.01 -5.25 15.85
CA CYS A 18 -2.68 -4.02 15.15
C CYS A 18 -2.58 -2.87 16.15
N ALA A 19 -1.45 -2.16 16.16
CA ALA A 19 -1.26 -1.01 17.05
C ALA A 19 -2.15 0.20 16.70
N TYR A 20 -2.73 0.23 15.49
CA TYR A 20 -3.62 1.31 15.03
C TYR A 20 -5.10 1.06 15.40
N CYS A 21 -5.67 -0.09 15.02
CA CYS A 21 -7.08 -0.38 15.26
C CYS A 21 -7.34 -1.33 16.44
N SER A 22 -6.28 -1.81 17.10
CA SER A 22 -6.33 -2.74 18.25
C SER A 22 -7.06 -4.07 17.97
N ARG A 23 -7.27 -4.43 16.69
CA ARG A 23 -7.85 -5.71 16.28
C ARG A 23 -6.75 -6.73 15.98
N TYR A 24 -7.10 -8.01 16.11
CA TYR A 24 -6.22 -9.11 15.72
C TYR A 24 -6.03 -9.12 14.20
N ILE A 25 -4.77 -9.26 13.78
CA ILE A 25 -4.37 -9.37 12.38
C ILE A 25 -4.47 -10.84 11.98
N SER A 26 -5.42 -11.20 11.14
CA SER A 26 -5.49 -12.52 10.51
C SER A 26 -4.86 -12.47 9.11
N GLY A 27 -3.81 -13.26 8.87
CA GLY A 27 -3.14 -13.38 7.58
C GLY A 27 -1.89 -12.50 7.46
N LYS A 28 -1.83 -11.64 6.42
CA LYS A 28 -0.66 -10.78 6.14
C LYS A 28 -0.50 -9.72 7.24
N VAL A 29 0.68 -9.69 7.87
CA VAL A 29 1.08 -8.70 8.87
C VAL A 29 2.16 -7.79 8.30
N LEU A 30 2.03 -6.48 8.54
CA LEU A 30 3.13 -5.55 8.34
C LEU A 30 3.83 -5.32 9.67
N GLN A 31 5.14 -5.54 9.68
CA GLN A 31 6.02 -5.23 10.79
C GLN A 31 6.69 -3.89 10.54
N ALA A 32 6.51 -2.95 11.47
CA ALA A 32 7.15 -1.64 11.44
C ALA A 32 8.06 -1.51 12.67
N GLY A 33 9.37 -1.38 12.43
CA GLY A 33 10.37 -1.41 13.49
C GLY A 33 10.44 -2.77 14.21
N GLU A 34 10.90 -2.76 15.45
CA GLU A 34 11.18 -4.01 16.20
C GLU A 34 9.93 -4.64 16.83
N ASN A 35 8.91 -3.85 17.19
CA ASN A 35 7.77 -4.34 18.00
C ASN A 35 6.38 -3.83 17.59
N HIS A 36 6.24 -3.12 16.46
CA HIS A 36 4.93 -2.64 16.03
C HIS A 36 4.41 -3.41 14.82
N HIS A 37 3.15 -3.82 14.92
CA HIS A 37 2.48 -4.61 13.90
C HIS A 37 1.20 -3.92 13.44
N PHE A 38 0.96 -3.96 12.14
CA PHE A 38 -0.16 -3.27 11.53
C PHE A 38 -0.80 -4.10 10.43
N HIS A 39 -2.08 -3.83 10.16
CA HIS A 39 -2.69 -4.31 8.93
C HIS A 39 -2.11 -3.57 7.73
N PRO A 40 -2.04 -4.21 6.55
CA PRO A 40 -1.66 -3.56 5.29
C PRO A 40 -2.53 -2.34 4.94
N THR A 41 -3.78 -2.31 5.41
CA THR A 41 -4.70 -1.18 5.22
C THR A 41 -4.61 -0.10 6.30
N CYS A 42 -3.99 -0.42 7.44
CA CYS A 42 -3.88 0.48 8.60
C CYS A 42 -2.56 1.26 8.59
N ALA A 43 -1.44 0.61 8.26
CA ALA A 43 -0.18 1.31 8.06
C ALA A 43 -0.19 2.02 6.70
N ARG A 44 -0.31 3.34 6.73
CA ARG A 44 -0.26 4.19 5.53
C ARG A 44 0.79 5.27 5.71
N CYS A 45 1.45 5.61 4.62
CA CYS A 45 2.43 6.67 4.62
C CYS A 45 1.75 8.00 4.96
N THR A 46 2.23 8.68 6.00
CA THR A 46 1.71 10.00 6.42
C THR A 46 1.99 11.12 5.42
N LYS A 47 2.85 10.87 4.42
CA LYS A 47 3.23 11.83 3.37
C LYS A 47 2.40 11.65 2.09
N CYS A 48 2.34 10.43 1.54
CA CYS A 48 1.63 10.16 0.28
C CYS A 48 0.27 9.48 0.47
N GLY A 49 -0.02 8.93 1.64
CA GLY A 49 -1.27 8.21 1.93
C GLY A 49 -1.30 6.77 1.42
N ASP A 50 -0.32 6.36 0.62
CA ASP A 50 -0.26 5.00 0.08
C ASP A 50 -0.03 3.94 1.16
N PRO A 51 -0.64 2.75 1.00
CA PRO A 51 -0.32 1.58 1.81
C PRO A 51 1.07 1.05 1.48
N PHE A 52 1.70 0.39 2.46
CA PHE A 52 2.97 -0.30 2.26
C PHE A 52 2.72 -1.71 1.71
N GLY A 53 3.46 -2.09 0.67
CA GLY A 53 3.46 -3.42 0.08
C GLY A 53 4.21 -4.46 0.91
N ASP A 54 4.15 -5.71 0.46
CA ASP A 54 4.88 -6.80 1.11
C ASP A 54 6.40 -6.61 0.95
N GLY A 55 7.11 -6.53 2.07
CA GLY A 55 8.56 -6.35 2.10
C GLY A 55 9.06 -4.95 1.76
N GLU A 56 8.18 -3.94 1.64
CA GLU A 56 8.62 -2.55 1.47
C GLU A 56 9.25 -2.00 2.75
N GLU A 57 10.38 -1.31 2.59
CA GLU A 57 11.03 -0.58 3.66
C GLU A 57 10.19 0.63 4.09
N MET A 58 10.14 0.87 5.40
CA MET A 58 9.43 2.01 5.97
C MET A 58 10.13 2.52 7.22
N TYR A 59 10.03 3.83 7.45
CA TYR A 59 10.51 4.45 8.67
C TYR A 59 9.34 4.73 9.61
N LEU A 60 9.58 4.49 10.89
CA LEU A 60 8.65 4.78 11.98
C LEU A 60 9.34 5.72 12.97
N GLN A 61 8.68 6.84 13.30
CA GLN A 61 9.13 7.73 14.35
C GLN A 61 7.93 8.21 15.16
N GLY A 62 7.85 7.81 16.43
CA GLY A 62 6.66 7.99 17.25
C GLY A 62 5.45 7.27 16.63
N ALA A 63 4.42 8.02 16.27
CA ALA A 63 3.20 7.51 15.62
C ALA A 63 3.20 7.70 14.08
N ALA A 64 4.22 8.34 13.51
CA ALA A 64 4.29 8.61 12.08
C ALA A 64 5.09 7.54 11.34
N ILE A 65 4.54 7.09 10.21
CA ILE A 65 5.16 6.11 9.30
C ILE A 65 5.27 6.72 7.91
N TRP A 66 6.38 6.51 7.20
CA TRP A 66 6.58 6.98 5.82
C TRP A 66 7.57 6.09 5.05
N HIS A 67 7.49 6.11 3.71
CA HIS A 67 8.45 5.42 2.85
C HIS A 67 9.83 6.10 2.90
N PRO A 68 10.94 5.37 2.70
CA PRO A 68 12.27 5.96 2.54
C PRO A 68 12.31 6.99 1.41
N ARG A 69 11.58 6.73 0.32
CA ARG A 69 11.41 7.65 -0.82
C ARG A 69 10.56 8.89 -0.54
N CYS A 70 9.75 8.91 0.52
CA CYS A 70 8.91 10.06 0.86
C CYS A 70 9.69 11.17 1.61
N GLY A 71 10.99 10.99 1.83
CA GLY A 71 11.87 12.00 2.41
C GLY A 71 11.96 11.93 3.94
N PRO A 72 12.67 12.90 4.56
CA PRO A 72 12.87 12.93 6.00
C PRO A 72 11.53 13.08 6.74
N GLY A 73 11.54 12.66 8.02
CA GLY A 73 10.35 12.60 8.87
C GLY A 73 9.54 13.90 8.91
N PRO A 74 8.28 13.84 9.38
CA PRO A 74 7.39 15.00 9.44
C PRO A 74 7.98 16.06 10.37
N THR A 75 8.80 16.94 9.81
CA THR A 75 9.47 18.04 10.52
C THR A 75 8.66 19.30 10.21
N GLY A 76 7.73 19.66 11.10
CA GLY A 76 7.19 21.04 11.21
C GLY A 76 5.86 21.38 10.49
N PRO A 77 5.17 22.45 10.96
CA PRO A 77 3.71 22.63 10.96
C PRO A 77 3.03 23.05 9.65
N ASN A 78 3.75 23.18 8.54
CA ASN A 78 3.16 23.57 7.25
C ASN A 78 2.99 22.35 6.34
N GLY A 79 2.08 21.47 6.73
CA GLY A 79 1.59 20.37 5.91
C GLY A 79 0.70 20.87 4.78
N ILE A 80 1.29 21.45 3.74
CA ILE A 80 0.63 21.51 2.43
C ILE A 80 0.64 20.10 1.83
N ILE A 81 -0.40 19.33 2.14
CA ILE A 81 -0.81 18.16 1.38
C ILE A 81 -1.19 18.62 -0.04
N ASN A 82 -0.22 18.74 -0.94
CA ASN A 82 -0.56 18.74 -2.35
C ASN A 82 -0.84 17.30 -2.75
N GLY A 83 -2.13 16.97 -2.75
CA GLY A 83 -2.64 15.70 -3.24
C GLY A 83 -2.14 15.45 -4.65
N HIS A 84 -1.34 14.40 -4.78
CA HIS A 84 -1.13 13.70 -6.04
C HIS A 84 -1.45 12.24 -5.77
N GLY A 85 -2.74 11.96 -5.63
CA GLY A 85 -3.28 10.64 -5.91
C GLY A 85 -3.16 10.40 -7.42
N ALA A 86 -2.01 9.90 -7.85
CA ALA A 86 -1.88 9.22 -9.13
C ALA A 86 -1.79 7.73 -8.84
N SER A 87 -2.91 7.16 -8.37
CA SER A 87 -3.20 5.75 -8.55
C SER A 87 -3.47 5.53 -10.04
N GLU A 88 -2.40 5.45 -10.85
CA GLU A 88 -2.48 4.90 -12.21
C GLU A 88 -2.57 3.38 -12.08
N ALA A 89 -3.77 2.94 -11.73
CA ALA A 89 -4.16 1.55 -11.80
C ALA A 89 -4.08 1.08 -13.26
N HIS A 90 -3.17 0.14 -13.50
CA HIS A 90 -3.27 -0.97 -14.44
C HIS A 90 -4.44 -0.88 -15.46
N THR A 91 -4.15 -0.41 -16.68
CA THR A 91 -5.04 -0.60 -17.83
C THR A 91 -4.39 -1.57 -18.81
N PRO A 92 -4.85 -2.83 -18.95
CA PRO A 92 -4.55 -3.65 -20.10
C PRO A 92 -5.72 -3.52 -21.08
N GLN A 93 -5.66 -2.53 -21.98
CA GLN A 93 -6.56 -2.45 -23.13
C GLN A 93 -5.68 -2.36 -24.38
N HIS A 94 -5.34 -3.53 -24.93
CA HIS A 94 -6.04 -4.08 -26.08
C HIS A 94 -5.81 -3.25 -27.34
N ARG A 95 -4.64 -3.49 -27.95
CA ARG A 95 -4.35 -3.49 -29.39
C ARG A 95 -5.57 -3.21 -30.27
N GLU A 96 -5.79 -1.94 -30.58
CA GLU A 96 -6.58 -1.56 -31.73
C GLU A 96 -5.66 -1.55 -32.93
N SER A 97 -5.76 -2.66 -33.65
CA SER A 97 -5.22 -2.80 -34.99
C SER A 97 -5.87 -1.72 -35.85
N GLU A 98 -5.11 -0.69 -36.20
CA GLU A 98 -5.48 0.29 -37.20
C GLU A 98 -5.73 -0.44 -38.52
N ARG A 99 -6.98 -0.87 -38.68
CA ARG A 99 -7.58 -1.17 -39.97
C ARG A 99 -7.75 0.17 -40.67
N ASN A 100 -6.64 0.73 -41.15
CA ASN A 100 -6.65 1.71 -42.22
C ASN A 100 -6.93 0.94 -43.53
N ILE A 101 -8.18 0.51 -43.66
CA ILE A 101 -8.71 0.07 -44.94
C ILE A 101 -8.55 1.25 -45.90
N SER A 102 -7.77 0.98 -46.94
CA SER A 102 -7.35 1.83 -48.04
C SER A 102 -8.51 2.43 -48.83
N SER A 103 -8.30 3.63 -49.37
CA SER A 103 -8.98 4.11 -50.59
C SER A 103 -8.12 5.16 -51.30
N SER A 104 -7.67 4.82 -52.51
CA SER A 104 -6.90 5.63 -53.45
C SER A 104 -7.76 6.67 -54.19
N ALA A 105 -7.21 7.85 -54.49
CA ALA A 105 -7.49 8.75 -55.63
C ALA A 105 -6.76 10.09 -55.38
N SER A 106 -6.00 10.75 -56.25
CA SER A 106 -5.59 10.56 -57.65
C SER A 106 -4.35 11.45 -57.88
N GLU A 107 -3.40 11.01 -58.70
CA GLU A 107 -2.47 11.91 -59.40
C GLU A 107 -3.16 12.49 -60.65
N MET A 108 -3.00 13.79 -60.91
CA MET A 108 -2.73 14.31 -62.27
C MET A 108 -2.29 15.79 -62.25
N GLN A 109 -1.12 15.99 -62.89
CA GLN A 109 -0.49 17.19 -63.48
C GLN A 109 0.19 18.22 -62.56
#